data_AF-A0AA43IIC5-F1
#
_entry.id   AF-A0AA43IIC5-F1
#
_cell.length_a   1.000
_cell.length_b   1.000
_cell.length_c   1.000
_cell.angle_alpha   90.00
_cell.angle_beta   90.00
_cell.angle_gamma   90.00
#
_symmetry.space_group_name_H-M   'P 1'
#
loop_
_entity.id
_entity.type
_entity.pdbx_description
1 polymer ?
#
loop_
_entity_poly.entity_id
_entity_poly.type
_entity_poly.pdbx_seq_one_letter_code
_entity_poly.pdbx_strand_id
1 'polypeptide(L)'
;DPESKEGKQIIAAFVAGYAKLRDWPSNKDHRKAVSEALEPFLKTETTDDSEEVKNLLNERKYIVLQGPPGTGKTRTAKSVANKIGAKTFFTQFHAETSFSDFIFGIRPDTANEELRYKENLGSFSLALKYAIDHSNEKVILIIDEINRANLSNVLGPIFYLFEHKMDVSNVEIEIAPNFKVNKLPDNFSVIATMNTADRSLAVVDFALRRRFAWYTLKPTAIKSKQFFNEDFSRIQEIFDWYASSTELNLQPGQGYFIADSEDEMMNRIRYEIFPLIKEYLQEGLLRNAKEEFNNYFSTRINLSLFE
;
A
#
# COMPACT_ATOMS: atom_id res chain seq x y z
N ASP A 1 8.62 38.71 5.11
CA ASP A 1 7.93 39.99 5.32
C ASP A 1 6.49 39.70 5.75
N PRO A 2 6.11 40.02 6.99
CA PRO A 2 4.75 39.75 7.49
C PRO A 2 3.66 40.56 6.79
N GLU A 3 4.02 41.68 6.15
CA GLU A 3 3.05 42.51 5.41
C GLU A 3 2.80 42.01 3.97
N SER A 4 3.66 41.11 3.48
CA SER A 4 3.48 40.49 2.17
C SER A 4 2.26 39.57 2.16
N LYS A 5 1.71 39.33 0.96
CA LYS A 5 0.57 38.42 0.78
C LYS A 5 0.87 37.02 1.33
N GLU A 6 2.08 36.52 1.09
CA GLU A 6 2.55 35.23 1.59
C GLU A 6 2.77 35.25 3.12
N GLY A 7 3.32 36.33 3.67
CA GLY A 7 3.47 36.52 5.12
C GLY A 7 2.13 36.50 5.85
N LYS A 8 1.13 37.20 5.32
CA LYS A 8 -0.25 37.22 5.86
C LYS A 8 -0.89 35.84 5.81
N GLN A 9 -0.66 35.08 4.74
CA GLN A 9 -1.15 33.70 4.63
C GLN A 9 -0.52 32.78 5.68
N ILE A 10 0.80 32.86 5.90
CA ILE A 10 1.49 32.05 6.90
C ILE A 10 0.98 32.38 8.32
N ILE A 11 0.82 33.66 8.63
CA ILE A 11 0.30 34.11 9.93
C ILE A 11 -1.14 33.63 10.13
N ALA A 12 -1.99 33.77 9.10
CA ALA A 12 -3.36 33.29 9.14
C ALA A 12 -3.42 31.77 9.37
N ALA A 13 -2.58 31.00 8.67
CA ALA A 13 -2.49 29.55 8.86
C ALA A 13 -2.01 29.16 10.26
N PHE A 14 -1.02 29.88 10.81
CA PHE A 14 -0.56 29.66 12.17
C PHE A 14 -1.67 29.93 13.21
N VAL A 15 -2.37 31.06 13.07
CA VAL A 15 -3.50 31.42 13.95
C VAL A 15 -4.63 30.40 13.80
N ALA A 16 -4.95 29.97 12.59
CA ALA A 16 -5.96 28.96 12.31
C ALA A 16 -5.60 27.61 12.93
N GLY A 17 -4.34 27.18 12.80
CA GLY A 17 -3.83 25.96 13.43
C GLY A 17 -3.92 26.02 14.95
N TYR A 18 -3.55 27.16 15.55
CA TYR A 18 -3.66 27.37 16.99
C TYR A 18 -5.12 27.42 17.47
N ALA A 19 -5.99 28.12 16.73
CA ALA A 19 -7.41 28.22 17.01
C ALA A 19 -8.07 26.83 17.01
N LYS A 20 -7.69 25.98 16.04
CA LYS A 20 -8.15 24.60 15.95
C LYS A 20 -7.64 23.74 17.11
N LEU A 21 -6.36 23.83 17.47
CA LEU A 21 -5.77 23.14 18.64
C LEU A 21 -6.42 23.51 19.98
N ARG A 22 -7.09 24.66 20.05
CA ARG A 22 -7.75 25.18 21.25
C ARG A 22 -9.28 25.13 21.17
N ASP A 23 -9.85 24.46 20.17
CA ASP A 23 -11.29 24.35 19.93
C ASP A 23 -12.02 25.70 19.88
N TRP A 24 -11.37 26.75 19.37
CA TRP A 24 -12.00 28.07 19.17
C TRP A 24 -13.13 28.08 18.14
N PRO A 25 -13.13 27.24 17.07
CA PRO A 25 -14.18 27.24 16.06
C PRO A 25 -15.54 26.73 16.58
N SER A 26 -16.32 27.64 17.14
CA SER A 26 -17.63 27.34 17.76
C SER A 26 -18.78 27.14 16.78
N ASN A 27 -18.65 27.57 15.51
CA ASN A 27 -19.71 27.46 14.50
C ASN A 27 -19.16 27.05 13.11
N LYS A 28 -20.07 26.82 12.17
CA LYS A 28 -19.74 26.37 10.80
C LYS A 28 -18.84 27.36 10.06
N ASP A 29 -19.10 28.66 10.20
CA ASP A 29 -18.33 29.71 9.51
C ASP A 29 -16.91 29.83 10.07
N HIS A 30 -16.75 29.69 11.39
CA HIS A 30 -15.43 29.66 12.03
C HIS A 30 -14.62 28.44 11.59
N ARG A 31 -15.25 27.26 11.54
CA ARG A 31 -14.60 26.03 11.05
C ARG A 31 -14.16 26.17 9.59
N LYS A 32 -15.00 26.79 8.77
CA LYS A 32 -14.69 27.09 7.36
C LYS A 32 -13.51 28.06 7.24
N ALA A 33 -13.51 29.16 7.98
CA ALA A 33 -12.42 30.15 7.95
C ALA A 33 -11.07 29.55 8.40
N VAL A 34 -11.08 28.67 9.41
CA VAL A 34 -9.89 27.94 9.83
C VAL A 34 -9.40 26.98 8.74
N SER A 35 -10.31 26.26 8.08
CA SER A 35 -9.97 25.36 6.99
C SER A 35 -9.36 26.09 5.80
N GLU A 36 -10.00 27.18 5.34
CA GLU A 36 -9.54 28.01 4.22
C GLU A 36 -8.16 28.64 4.50
N ALA A 37 -7.87 29.01 5.75
CA ALA A 37 -6.57 29.56 6.14
C ALA A 37 -5.46 28.49 6.15
N LEU A 38 -5.79 27.22 6.41
CA LEU A 38 -4.83 26.11 6.43
C LEU A 38 -4.63 25.50 5.03
N GLU A 39 -5.65 25.52 4.17
CA GLU A 39 -5.67 24.88 2.84
C GLU A 39 -4.41 25.16 1.98
N PRO A 40 -3.88 26.39 1.86
CA PRO A 40 -2.70 26.66 1.04
C PRO A 40 -1.41 26.00 1.56
N PHE A 41 -1.38 25.63 2.85
CA PHE A 41 -0.24 25.03 3.54
C PHE A 41 -0.42 23.53 3.76
N LEU A 42 -1.65 23.03 3.65
CA LEU A 42 -1.97 21.61 3.54
C LEU A 42 -1.67 21.10 2.13
N LYS A 43 -0.53 21.48 1.54
CA LYS A 43 -0.10 20.97 0.23
C LYS A 43 0.01 19.44 0.31
N THR A 44 -1.01 18.75 -0.17
CA THR A 44 -0.83 17.45 -0.80
C THR A 44 -0.04 17.72 -2.07
N GLU A 45 1.29 17.58 -2.01
CA GLU A 45 2.05 17.36 -3.22
C GLU A 45 1.39 16.19 -3.95
N THR A 46 0.81 16.45 -5.11
CA THR A 46 0.37 15.39 -6.01
C THR A 46 1.64 14.82 -6.65
N THR A 47 2.44 14.10 -5.88
CA THR A 47 3.51 13.27 -6.41
C THR A 47 2.87 12.20 -7.28
N ASP A 48 3.35 12.01 -8.51
CA ASP A 48 3.04 10.79 -9.25
C ASP A 48 3.85 9.68 -8.59
N ASP A 49 3.25 9.03 -7.57
CA ASP A 49 3.84 7.89 -6.86
C ASP A 49 4.43 6.86 -7.84
N SER A 50 3.88 6.75 -9.05
CA SER A 50 4.37 5.82 -10.07
C SER A 50 5.77 6.18 -10.58
N GLU A 51 6.11 7.46 -10.75
CA GLU A 51 7.47 7.84 -11.17
C GLU A 51 8.48 7.69 -10.04
N GLU A 52 8.10 8.04 -8.81
CA GLU A 52 8.96 7.80 -7.64
C GLU A 52 9.24 6.33 -7.42
N VAL A 53 8.20 5.49 -7.48
CA VAL A 53 8.31 4.03 -7.35
C VAL A 53 9.16 3.45 -8.49
N LYS A 54 9.02 3.96 -9.72
CA LYS A 54 9.85 3.54 -10.86
C LYS A 54 11.31 3.90 -10.67
N ASN A 55 11.61 5.12 -10.20
CA ASN A 55 12.97 5.56 -9.91
C ASN A 55 13.58 4.70 -8.78
N LEU A 56 12.81 4.51 -7.70
CA LEU A 56 13.21 3.63 -6.61
C LEU A 56 13.46 2.21 -7.09
N LEU A 57 12.64 1.65 -7.98
CA LEU A 57 12.83 0.30 -8.53
C LEU A 57 14.11 0.18 -9.38
N ASN A 58 14.44 1.23 -10.13
CA ASN A 58 15.67 1.28 -10.92
C ASN A 58 16.92 1.33 -10.02
N GLU A 59 16.85 2.07 -8.91
CA GLU A 59 17.94 2.13 -7.92
C GLU A 59 18.00 0.88 -7.04
N ARG A 60 16.83 0.32 -6.72
CA ARG A 60 16.60 -0.78 -5.79
C ARG A 60 15.72 -1.81 -6.49
N LYS A 61 16.33 -2.91 -6.94
CA LYS A 61 15.63 -3.97 -7.68
C LYS A 61 14.46 -4.61 -6.93
N TYR A 62 14.45 -4.54 -5.60
CA TYR A 62 13.44 -5.17 -4.75
C TYR A 62 12.79 -4.13 -3.86
N ILE A 63 11.50 -3.93 -4.03
CA ILE A 63 10.75 -2.91 -3.28
C ILE A 63 9.49 -3.49 -2.66
N VAL A 64 9.06 -2.93 -1.54
CA VAL A 64 7.77 -3.18 -0.89
C VAL A 64 6.98 -1.87 -0.90
N LEU A 65 5.81 -1.90 -1.54
CA LEU A 65 4.81 -0.86 -1.49
C LEU A 65 3.89 -1.13 -0.31
N GLN A 66 3.96 -0.31 0.74
CA GLN A 66 3.11 -0.44 1.91
C GLN A 66 2.16 0.74 2.05
N GLY A 67 1.06 0.57 2.77
CA GLY A 67 0.16 1.66 3.10
C GLY A 67 -1.26 1.22 3.40
N PRO A 68 -2.14 2.16 3.77
CA PRO A 68 -3.53 1.88 4.08
C PRO A 68 -4.30 1.19 2.94
N PRO A 69 -5.46 0.57 3.21
CA PRO A 69 -6.31 0.03 2.16
C PRO A 69 -6.79 1.14 1.21
N GLY A 70 -6.98 0.80 -0.07
CA GLY A 70 -7.50 1.76 -1.06
C GLY A 70 -6.51 2.79 -1.60
N THR A 71 -5.23 2.75 -1.21
CA THR A 71 -4.18 3.65 -1.76
C THR A 71 -3.61 3.22 -3.11
N GLY A 72 -4.10 2.12 -3.69
CA GLY A 72 -3.75 1.71 -5.05
C GLY A 72 -2.40 1.00 -5.21
N LYS A 73 -1.79 0.46 -4.15
CA LYS A 73 -0.48 -0.23 -4.16
C LYS A 73 -0.30 -1.22 -5.33
N THR A 74 -1.22 -2.17 -5.49
CA THR A 74 -1.19 -3.16 -6.58
C THR A 74 -1.38 -2.53 -7.97
N ARG A 75 -2.19 -1.47 -8.06
CA ARG A 75 -2.35 -0.68 -9.29
C ARG A 75 -1.06 0.05 -9.65
N THR A 76 -0.39 0.66 -8.68
CA THR A 76 0.90 1.33 -8.85
C THR A 76 1.96 0.34 -9.30
N ALA A 77 2.07 -0.84 -8.67
CA ALA A 77 2.99 -1.90 -9.08
C ALA A 77 2.80 -2.32 -10.56
N LYS A 78 1.54 -2.57 -10.97
CA LYS A 78 1.20 -2.92 -12.36
C LYS A 78 1.46 -1.76 -13.32
N SER A 79 1.15 -0.53 -12.92
CA SER A 79 1.41 0.67 -13.74
C SER A 79 2.90 0.86 -13.99
N VAL A 80 3.73 0.73 -12.97
CA VAL A 80 5.19 0.81 -13.08
C VAL A 80 5.73 -0.28 -14.00
N ALA A 81 5.26 -1.52 -13.85
CA ALA A 81 5.70 -2.61 -14.73
C ALA A 81 5.35 -2.35 -16.21
N ASN A 82 4.15 -1.84 -16.47
CA ASN A 82 3.73 -1.44 -17.82
C ASN A 82 4.54 -0.26 -18.37
N LYS A 83 4.78 0.79 -17.56
CA LYS A 83 5.60 1.96 -17.96
C LYS A 83 7.03 1.57 -18.33
N ILE A 84 7.58 0.53 -17.70
CA ILE A 84 8.92 0.03 -17.95
C ILE A 84 8.96 -0.95 -19.14
N GLY A 85 7.81 -1.44 -19.61
CA GLY A 85 7.73 -2.45 -20.65
C GLY A 85 8.23 -3.82 -20.20
N ALA A 86 8.09 -4.13 -18.90
CA ALA A 86 8.61 -5.37 -18.32
C ALA A 86 7.66 -6.56 -18.54
N LYS A 87 8.22 -7.74 -18.80
CA LYS A 87 7.49 -9.00 -18.65
C LYS A 87 7.10 -9.16 -17.19
N THR A 88 5.80 -9.21 -16.93
CA THR A 88 5.26 -9.25 -15.58
C THR A 88 4.80 -10.65 -15.20
N PHE A 89 5.25 -11.11 -14.04
CA PHE A 89 4.71 -12.27 -13.34
C PHE A 89 3.98 -11.76 -12.09
N PHE A 90 2.85 -12.37 -11.76
CA PHE A 90 2.02 -11.94 -10.63
C PHE A 90 1.67 -13.13 -9.75
N THR A 91 1.75 -12.95 -8.45
CA THR A 91 1.26 -13.89 -7.45
C THR A 91 0.71 -13.13 -6.25
N GLN A 92 -0.23 -13.74 -5.52
CA GLN A 92 -0.79 -13.18 -4.30
C GLN A 92 -0.59 -14.16 -3.15
N PHE A 93 -0.01 -13.66 -2.07
CA PHE A 93 0.22 -14.46 -0.87
C PHE A 93 -1.05 -14.56 -0.02
N HIS A 94 -1.21 -15.71 0.60
CA HIS A 94 -2.27 -16.08 1.51
C HIS A 94 -1.70 -16.96 2.62
N ALA A 95 -2.50 -17.22 3.67
CA ALA A 95 -2.02 -17.88 4.88
C ALA A 95 -1.35 -19.25 4.63
N GLU A 96 -1.80 -19.96 3.59
CA GLU A 96 -1.30 -21.30 3.23
C GLU A 96 -0.26 -21.28 2.10
N THR A 97 0.12 -20.10 1.59
CA THR A 97 1.18 -20.03 0.57
C THR A 97 2.46 -20.65 1.11
N SER A 98 3.01 -21.60 0.36
CA SER A 98 4.15 -22.41 0.78
C SER A 98 5.35 -22.24 -0.15
N PHE A 99 6.50 -22.80 0.25
CA PHE A 99 7.68 -22.92 -0.61
C PHE A 99 7.34 -23.64 -1.94
N SER A 100 6.45 -24.64 -1.91
CA SER A 100 6.05 -25.38 -3.11
C SER A 100 5.23 -24.59 -4.12
N ASP A 101 4.52 -23.55 -3.67
CA ASP A 101 3.72 -22.70 -4.55
C ASP A 101 4.56 -21.56 -5.15
N PHE A 102 5.55 -21.08 -4.39
CA PHE A 102 6.33 -19.92 -4.79
C PHE A 102 7.66 -20.28 -5.47
N ILE A 103 8.34 -21.32 -4.98
CA ILE A 103 9.67 -21.74 -5.45
C ILE A 103 9.59 -23.05 -6.24
N PHE A 104 9.42 -24.18 -5.55
CA PHE A 104 9.45 -25.49 -6.19
C PHE A 104 8.72 -26.53 -5.34
N GLY A 105 7.88 -27.32 -6.00
CA GLY A 105 7.23 -28.47 -5.38
C GLY A 105 7.02 -29.60 -6.36
N ILE A 106 6.48 -30.70 -5.84
CA ILE A 106 5.99 -31.82 -6.64
C ILE A 106 4.46 -31.89 -6.48
N ARG A 107 3.76 -32.15 -7.58
CA ARG A 107 2.30 -32.31 -7.59
C ARG A 107 1.91 -33.63 -8.26
N PRO A 108 0.81 -34.27 -7.85
CA PRO A 108 0.33 -35.46 -8.52
C PRO A 108 -0.01 -35.13 -9.98
N ASP A 109 0.35 -36.02 -10.88
CA ASP A 109 0.04 -35.91 -12.29
C ASP A 109 -1.29 -36.58 -12.60
N THR A 110 -2.36 -35.78 -12.68
CA THR A 110 -3.73 -36.24 -12.90
C THR A 110 -4.02 -36.73 -14.32
N ALA A 111 -3.03 -36.66 -15.22
CA ALA A 111 -3.17 -37.11 -16.61
C ALA A 111 -2.86 -38.61 -16.79
N ASN A 112 -2.29 -39.26 -15.77
CA ASN A 112 -1.94 -40.67 -15.79
C ASN A 112 -2.87 -41.47 -14.86
N GLU A 113 -3.23 -42.70 -15.25
CA GLU A 113 -4.03 -43.62 -14.41
C GLU A 113 -3.26 -44.10 -13.17
N GLU A 114 -1.91 -44.11 -13.26
CA GLU A 114 -1.01 -44.40 -12.14
C GLU A 114 -0.62 -43.11 -11.41
N LEU A 115 -0.53 -43.16 -10.07
CA LEU A 115 -0.02 -42.06 -9.27
C LEU A 115 1.43 -41.75 -9.63
N ARG A 116 1.63 -40.69 -10.42
CA ARG A 116 2.94 -40.12 -10.75
C ARG A 116 3.02 -38.72 -10.19
N TYR A 117 4.23 -38.26 -9.93
CA TYR A 117 4.49 -36.89 -9.49
C TYR A 117 5.20 -36.14 -10.60
N LYS A 118 4.81 -34.88 -10.81
CA LYS A 118 5.50 -33.96 -11.70
C LYS A 118 6.04 -32.78 -10.93
N GLU A 119 7.17 -32.28 -11.41
CA GLU A 119 7.76 -31.03 -10.94
C GLU A 119 6.82 -29.86 -11.21
N ASN A 120 6.75 -28.94 -10.24
CA ASN A 120 5.99 -27.72 -10.32
C ASN A 120 6.88 -26.55 -9.90
N LEU A 121 7.32 -25.76 -10.88
CA LEU A 121 8.00 -24.50 -10.62
C LEU A 121 6.98 -23.45 -10.16
N GLY A 122 7.23 -22.84 -9.01
CA GLY A 122 6.42 -21.76 -8.48
C GLY A 122 6.65 -20.44 -9.21
N SER A 123 5.86 -19.42 -8.86
CA SER A 123 5.86 -18.12 -9.54
C SER A 123 7.23 -17.45 -9.58
N PHE A 124 8.02 -17.54 -8.51
CA PHE A 124 9.38 -16.99 -8.48
C PHE A 124 10.30 -17.71 -9.46
N SER A 125 10.31 -19.04 -9.42
CA SER A 125 11.19 -19.85 -10.25
C SER A 125 10.87 -19.72 -11.73
N LEU A 126 9.58 -19.62 -12.09
CA LEU A 126 9.14 -19.32 -13.46
C LEU A 126 9.63 -17.95 -13.93
N ALA A 127 9.46 -16.92 -13.09
CA ALA A 127 9.88 -15.56 -13.42
C ALA A 127 11.41 -15.45 -13.54
N LEU A 128 12.14 -16.09 -12.62
CA LEU A 128 13.60 -16.12 -12.61
C LEU A 128 14.14 -16.87 -13.84
N LYS A 129 13.58 -18.04 -14.15
CA LYS A 129 13.98 -18.80 -15.35
C LYS A 129 13.76 -17.98 -16.61
N TYR A 130 12.60 -17.32 -16.74
CA TYR A 130 12.34 -16.43 -17.87
C TYR A 130 13.37 -15.30 -17.96
N ALA A 131 13.73 -14.67 -16.83
CA ALA A 131 14.70 -13.59 -16.81
C ALA A 131 16.12 -14.03 -17.22
N ILE A 132 16.51 -15.25 -16.85
CA ILE A 132 17.78 -15.86 -17.28
C ILE A 132 17.77 -16.12 -18.79
N ASP A 133 16.68 -16.69 -19.31
CA ASP A 133 16.55 -17.06 -20.72
C ASP A 133 16.42 -15.82 -21.64
N HIS A 134 15.92 -14.69 -21.11
CA HIS A 134 15.64 -13.45 -21.86
C HIS A 134 16.39 -12.24 -21.27
N SER A 135 17.72 -12.28 -21.28
CA SER A 135 18.57 -11.26 -20.65
C SER A 135 18.36 -9.82 -21.15
N ASN A 136 17.77 -9.65 -22.34
CA ASN A 136 17.48 -8.34 -22.95
C ASN A 136 16.11 -7.77 -22.55
N GLU A 137 15.27 -8.56 -21.89
CA GLU A 137 13.94 -8.15 -21.44
C GLU A 137 13.95 -7.85 -19.94
N LYS A 138 13.30 -6.76 -19.53
CA LYS A 138 13.08 -6.49 -18.11
C LYS A 138 11.99 -7.40 -17.57
N VAL A 139 12.21 -8.00 -16.42
CA VAL A 139 11.27 -8.92 -15.77
C VAL A 139 10.93 -8.42 -14.39
N ILE A 140 9.64 -8.34 -14.08
CA ILE A 140 9.14 -7.93 -12.76
C ILE A 140 8.26 -9.05 -12.21
N LEU A 141 8.59 -9.52 -11.02
CA LEU A 141 7.69 -10.33 -10.20
C LEU A 141 6.92 -9.42 -9.23
N ILE A 142 5.60 -9.39 -9.36
CA ILE A 142 4.71 -8.71 -8.42
C ILE A 142 4.21 -9.72 -7.39
N ILE A 143 4.43 -9.44 -6.11
CA ILE A 143 3.96 -10.23 -4.98
C ILE A 143 2.94 -9.41 -4.21
N ASP A 144 1.66 -9.71 -4.40
CA ASP A 144 0.59 -9.01 -3.70
C ASP A 144 0.40 -9.59 -2.29
N GLU A 145 0.12 -8.73 -1.31
CA GLU A 145 -0.16 -9.12 0.08
C GLU A 145 0.96 -9.93 0.76
N ILE A 146 2.21 -9.47 0.61
CA ILE A 146 3.42 -10.22 1.05
C ILE A 146 3.40 -10.61 2.52
N ASN A 147 2.72 -9.86 3.39
CA ASN A 147 2.61 -10.17 4.82
C ASN A 147 1.57 -11.26 5.15
N ARG A 148 0.75 -11.71 4.19
CA ARG A 148 -0.27 -12.75 4.41
C ARG A 148 0.28 -14.16 4.50
N ALA A 149 1.56 -14.37 4.19
CA ALA A 149 2.23 -15.66 4.31
C ALA A 149 3.43 -15.60 5.27
N ASN A 150 3.85 -16.76 5.77
CA ASN A 150 5.10 -16.86 6.52
C ASN A 150 6.29 -16.78 5.55
N LEU A 151 6.88 -15.58 5.45
CA LEU A 151 7.93 -15.30 4.48
C LEU A 151 9.19 -16.15 4.65
N SER A 152 9.56 -16.50 5.88
CA SER A 152 10.69 -17.39 6.12
C SER A 152 10.46 -18.77 5.51
N ASN A 153 9.24 -19.29 5.62
CA ASN A 153 8.86 -20.59 5.06
C ASN A 153 8.69 -20.53 3.54
N VAL A 154 8.11 -19.45 3.01
CA VAL A 154 7.86 -19.29 1.57
C VAL A 154 9.15 -19.06 0.78
N LEU A 155 10.06 -18.25 1.30
CA LEU A 155 11.31 -17.92 0.61
C LEU A 155 12.40 -18.97 0.85
N GLY A 156 12.45 -19.56 2.05
CA GLY A 156 13.49 -20.56 2.37
C GLY A 156 14.91 -20.05 2.04
N PRO A 157 15.77 -20.86 1.40
CA PRO A 157 17.15 -20.49 1.09
C PRO A 157 17.30 -19.32 0.11
N ILE A 158 16.31 -19.09 -0.77
CA ILE A 158 16.39 -18.04 -1.80
C ILE A 158 16.37 -16.64 -1.19
N PHE A 159 16.02 -16.53 0.09
CA PHE A 159 16.08 -15.28 0.85
C PHE A 159 17.47 -14.64 0.81
N TYR A 160 18.52 -15.46 0.72
CA TYR A 160 19.91 -15.00 0.55
C TYR A 160 20.11 -14.20 -0.74
N LEU A 161 19.38 -14.54 -1.81
CA LEU A 161 19.56 -13.95 -3.14
C LEU A 161 19.10 -12.49 -3.25
N PHE A 162 18.30 -12.02 -2.29
CA PHE A 162 17.83 -10.63 -2.24
C PHE A 162 18.86 -9.66 -1.64
N GLU A 163 20.06 -10.12 -1.25
CA GLU A 163 21.10 -9.23 -0.76
C GLU A 163 21.59 -8.27 -1.85
N HIS A 164 21.52 -6.97 -1.56
CA HIS A 164 21.92 -5.92 -2.49
C HIS A 164 23.41 -5.93 -2.80
N LYS A 165 24.24 -6.36 -1.84
CA LYS A 165 25.68 -6.58 -2.00
C LYS A 165 25.95 -8.00 -1.57
N MET A 166 26.03 -8.92 -2.51
CA MET A 166 26.52 -10.25 -2.23
C MET A 166 28.02 -10.15 -1.95
N ASP A 167 28.47 -10.75 -0.85
CA ASP A 167 29.90 -10.98 -0.64
C ASP A 167 30.44 -11.84 -1.78
N VAL A 168 31.75 -11.72 -2.05
CA VAL A 168 32.49 -12.40 -3.15
C VAL A 168 32.43 -13.94 -3.05
N SER A 169 31.70 -14.48 -2.08
CA SER A 169 31.41 -15.90 -1.95
C SER A 169 30.53 -16.38 -3.12
N ASN A 170 31.08 -17.26 -3.96
CA ASN A 170 30.36 -17.98 -5.03
C ASN A 170 29.39 -19.03 -4.47
N VAL A 171 28.52 -18.65 -3.52
CA VAL A 171 27.51 -19.56 -2.97
C VAL A 171 26.41 -19.75 -4.00
N GLU A 172 26.20 -20.97 -4.45
CA GLU A 172 25.08 -21.34 -5.29
C GLU A 172 23.88 -21.78 -4.44
N ILE A 173 22.74 -21.15 -4.67
CA ILE A 173 21.46 -21.52 -4.06
C ILE A 173 20.67 -22.37 -5.05
N GLU A 174 20.26 -23.55 -4.59
CA GLU A 174 19.40 -24.44 -5.36
C GLU A 174 17.93 -23.98 -5.26
N ILE A 175 17.36 -23.64 -6.43
CA ILE A 175 15.97 -23.18 -6.57
C ILE A 175 15.05 -24.38 -6.83
N ALA A 176 15.48 -25.27 -7.71
CA ALA A 176 14.80 -26.52 -8.09
C ALA A 176 15.87 -27.55 -8.50
N PRO A 177 15.53 -28.84 -8.63
CA PRO A 177 16.47 -29.86 -9.10
C PRO A 177 17.14 -29.43 -10.41
N ASN A 178 18.47 -29.44 -10.42
CA ASN A 178 19.31 -28.97 -11.55
C ASN A 178 19.14 -27.49 -11.94
N PHE A 179 18.54 -26.67 -11.07
CA PHE A 179 18.41 -25.23 -11.25
C PHE A 179 19.01 -24.50 -10.05
N LYS A 180 20.27 -24.08 -10.19
CA LYS A 180 21.03 -23.36 -9.17
C LYS A 180 21.41 -21.98 -9.68
N VAL A 181 21.43 -20.99 -8.78
CA VAL A 181 21.86 -19.63 -9.08
C VAL A 181 22.71 -19.08 -7.94
N ASN A 182 23.73 -18.31 -8.27
CA ASN A 182 24.53 -17.59 -7.28
C ASN A 182 24.02 -16.17 -7.04
N LYS A 183 23.37 -15.55 -8.04
CA LYS A 183 22.86 -14.18 -8.00
C LYS A 183 21.59 -14.07 -8.85
N LEU A 184 20.69 -13.16 -8.47
CA LEU A 184 19.57 -12.78 -9.34
C LEU A 184 20.04 -11.95 -10.55
N PRO A 185 19.51 -12.22 -11.76
CA PRO A 185 19.85 -11.47 -12.98
C PRO A 185 19.65 -9.96 -12.83
N ASP A 186 20.42 -9.16 -13.58
CA ASP A 186 20.31 -7.71 -13.49
C ASP A 186 19.03 -7.13 -14.09
N ASN A 187 18.37 -7.88 -14.97
CA ASN A 187 17.06 -7.59 -15.55
C ASN A 187 15.87 -8.07 -14.71
N PHE A 188 16.10 -8.67 -13.53
CA PHE A 188 15.05 -9.19 -12.65
C PHE A 188 14.82 -8.27 -11.44
N SER A 189 13.56 -7.86 -11.26
CA SER A 189 13.12 -7.00 -10.16
C SER A 189 11.87 -7.55 -9.47
N VAL A 190 11.64 -7.17 -8.22
CA VAL A 190 10.48 -7.58 -7.42
C VAL A 190 9.76 -6.36 -6.86
N ILE A 191 8.45 -6.31 -7.04
CA ILE A 191 7.58 -5.33 -6.39
C ILE A 191 6.59 -6.09 -5.52
N ALA A 192 6.73 -5.96 -4.21
CA ALA A 192 5.78 -6.52 -3.26
C ALA A 192 4.77 -5.46 -2.79
N THR A 193 3.57 -5.86 -2.39
CA THR A 193 2.59 -4.97 -1.73
C THR A 193 2.28 -5.46 -0.33
N MET A 194 2.00 -4.53 0.58
CA MET A 194 1.66 -4.83 1.98
C MET A 194 0.57 -3.90 2.49
N ASN A 195 -0.52 -4.44 3.01
CA ASN A 195 -1.49 -3.65 3.77
C ASN A 195 -0.97 -3.43 5.19
N THR A 196 -0.95 -2.16 5.62
CA THR A 196 -0.50 -1.79 6.97
C THR A 196 -1.62 -1.80 8.01
N ALA A 197 -2.89 -1.85 7.58
CA ALA A 197 -4.04 -1.97 8.46
C ALA A 197 -4.22 -3.38 9.02
N ASP A 198 -3.75 -4.40 8.30
CA ASP A 198 -3.92 -5.81 8.67
C ASP A 198 -2.94 -6.19 9.81
N ARG A 199 -3.43 -6.16 11.05
CA ARG A 199 -2.62 -6.40 12.28
C ARG A 199 -2.46 -7.87 12.66
N SER A 200 -3.24 -8.77 12.08
CA SER A 200 -3.20 -10.22 12.34
C SER A 200 -2.14 -10.97 11.51
N LEU A 201 -1.41 -10.26 10.65
CA LEU A 201 -0.52 -10.84 9.65
C LEU A 201 0.91 -11.04 10.16
N ALA A 202 1.64 -11.92 9.47
CA ALA A 202 3.00 -12.29 9.85
C ALA A 202 3.90 -11.04 9.91
N VAL A 203 4.64 -10.90 11.02
CA VAL A 203 5.60 -9.80 11.18
C VAL A 203 6.69 -9.97 10.13
N VAL A 204 6.83 -8.98 9.26
CA VAL A 204 7.95 -8.94 8.30
C VAL A 204 9.24 -8.69 9.08
N ASP A 205 10.10 -9.71 9.13
CA ASP A 205 11.35 -9.67 9.88
C ASP A 205 12.32 -8.57 9.39
N PHE A 206 13.13 -8.05 10.31
CA PHE A 206 14.18 -7.05 10.07
C PHE A 206 15.14 -7.47 8.96
N ALA A 207 15.38 -8.77 8.79
CA ALA A 207 16.21 -9.28 7.72
C ALA A 207 15.64 -8.96 6.32
N LEU A 208 14.31 -8.99 6.15
CA LEU A 208 13.66 -8.66 4.88
C LEU A 208 13.64 -7.14 4.67
N ARG A 209 13.43 -6.37 5.74
CA ARG A 209 13.52 -4.90 5.73
C ARG A 209 14.86 -4.38 5.22
N ARG A 210 15.96 -5.09 5.47
CA ARG A 210 17.30 -4.71 4.97
C ARG A 210 17.53 -4.98 3.49
N ARG A 211 16.76 -5.89 2.89
CA ARG A 211 16.96 -6.36 1.51
C ARG A 211 16.01 -5.71 0.51
N PHE A 212 14.85 -5.28 0.97
CA PHE A 212 13.87 -4.55 0.18
C PHE A 212 13.90 -3.06 0.54
N ALA A 213 13.73 -2.19 -0.46
CA ALA A 213 13.42 -0.79 -0.20
C ALA A 213 11.92 -0.63 0.06
N TRP A 214 11.54 0.25 0.99
CA TRP A 214 10.16 0.41 1.42
C TRP A 214 9.63 1.75 0.97
N TYR A 215 8.52 1.74 0.24
CA TYR A 215 7.81 2.93 -0.19
C TYR A 215 6.43 2.94 0.44
N THR A 216 6.07 4.02 1.13
CA THR A 216 4.78 4.13 1.82
C THR A 216 3.82 4.98 0.99
N LEU A 217 2.82 4.35 0.39
CA LEU A 217 1.72 5.04 -0.25
C LEU A 217 0.78 5.59 0.82
N LYS A 218 0.56 6.89 0.78
CA LYS A 218 -0.39 7.59 1.65
C LYS A 218 -1.68 7.85 0.89
N PRO A 219 -2.83 7.95 1.58
CA PRO A 219 -4.05 8.48 0.98
C PRO A 219 -3.78 9.88 0.42
N THR A 220 -4.06 10.08 -0.87
CA THR A 220 -3.84 11.36 -1.55
C THR A 220 -5.02 11.71 -2.44
N ALA A 221 -5.36 13.00 -2.50
CA ALA A 221 -6.38 13.47 -3.43
C ALA A 221 -5.92 13.25 -4.87
N ILE A 222 -6.82 12.74 -5.72
CA ILE A 222 -6.52 12.48 -7.14
C ILE A 222 -7.27 13.44 -8.05
N LYS A 223 -6.67 13.76 -9.19
CA LYS A 223 -7.30 14.58 -10.22
C LYS A 223 -8.20 13.70 -11.10
N SER A 224 -9.45 13.51 -10.68
CA SER A 224 -10.47 12.80 -11.46
C SER A 224 -11.84 13.44 -11.27
N LYS A 225 -12.69 13.42 -12.32
CA LYS A 225 -14.09 13.86 -12.23
C LYS A 225 -14.96 12.93 -11.38
N GLN A 226 -14.55 11.67 -11.28
CA GLN A 226 -15.21 10.64 -10.47
C GLN A 226 -14.75 10.68 -9.00
N PHE A 227 -13.85 11.59 -8.64
CA PHE A 227 -13.30 11.66 -7.29
C PHE A 227 -14.10 12.62 -6.41
N PHE A 228 -14.68 12.09 -5.34
CA PHE A 228 -15.45 12.83 -4.35
C PHE A 228 -14.52 13.48 -3.32
N ASN A 229 -13.89 14.58 -3.74
CA ASN A 229 -12.86 15.28 -2.96
C ASN A 229 -13.37 15.81 -1.61
N GLU A 230 -14.63 16.25 -1.52
CA GLU A 230 -15.21 16.74 -0.26
C GLU A 230 -15.27 15.64 0.80
N ASP A 231 -15.77 14.45 0.44
CA ASP A 231 -15.86 13.30 1.34
C ASP A 231 -14.46 12.81 1.75
N PHE A 232 -13.54 12.70 0.78
CA PHE A 232 -12.15 12.33 1.05
C PHE A 232 -11.48 13.32 2.02
N SER A 233 -11.58 14.62 1.73
CA SER A 233 -10.94 15.66 2.55
C SER A 233 -11.52 15.66 3.96
N ARG A 234 -12.84 15.49 4.11
CA ARG A 234 -13.47 15.44 5.43
C ARG A 234 -12.99 14.25 6.26
N ILE A 235 -12.88 13.06 5.67
CA ILE A 235 -12.34 11.88 6.35
C ILE A 235 -10.85 12.10 6.68
N GLN A 236 -10.06 12.62 5.74
CA GLN A 236 -8.65 12.92 5.95
C GLN A 236 -8.44 13.88 7.12
N GLU A 237 -9.21 14.97 7.19
CA GLU A 237 -9.14 15.89 8.32
C GLU A 237 -9.40 15.20 9.66
N ILE A 238 -10.37 14.29 9.73
CA ILE A 238 -10.63 13.56 10.97
C ILE A 238 -9.41 12.71 11.36
N PHE A 239 -8.77 12.05 10.40
CA PHE A 239 -7.53 11.31 10.67
C PHE A 239 -6.39 12.22 11.12
N ASP A 240 -6.10 13.29 10.37
CA ASP A 240 -4.98 14.19 10.63
C ASP A 240 -5.04 14.85 12.02
N TRP A 241 -6.25 15.13 12.53
CA TRP A 241 -6.44 15.83 13.80
C TRP A 241 -6.59 14.89 15.01
N TYR A 242 -7.15 13.70 14.82
CA TYR A 242 -7.55 12.85 15.94
C TYR A 242 -6.86 11.49 16.00
N ALA A 243 -6.25 11.03 14.90
CA ALA A 243 -5.54 9.75 14.87
C ALA A 243 -4.12 9.89 15.42
N SER A 244 -3.65 8.89 16.16
CA SER A 244 -2.24 8.73 16.45
C SER A 244 -1.43 8.40 15.18
N SER A 245 -0.11 8.54 15.24
CA SER A 245 0.79 8.17 14.14
C SER A 245 0.61 6.72 13.66
N THR A 246 0.25 5.80 14.56
CA THR A 246 -0.02 4.41 14.19
C THR A 246 -1.38 4.24 13.50
N GLU A 247 -2.38 5.03 13.89
CA GLU A 247 -3.75 4.96 13.37
C GLU A 247 -3.91 5.65 12.01
N LEU A 248 -2.98 6.53 11.61
CA LEU A 248 -2.91 7.04 10.24
C LEU A 248 -2.79 5.92 9.19
N ASN A 249 -2.28 4.74 9.57
CA ASN A 249 -2.22 3.57 8.69
C ASN A 249 -3.60 2.94 8.39
N LEU A 250 -4.65 3.37 9.09
CA LEU A 250 -6.02 2.86 8.95
C LEU A 250 -6.85 3.74 8.00
N GLN A 251 -6.34 4.91 7.62
CA GLN A 251 -7.07 5.89 6.83
C GLN A 251 -7.52 5.30 5.49
N PRO A 252 -8.83 5.34 5.16
CA PRO A 252 -9.31 4.91 3.85
C PRO A 252 -8.61 5.68 2.73
N GLY A 253 -7.98 4.96 1.81
CA GLY A 253 -7.33 5.55 0.65
C GLY A 253 -8.31 6.12 -0.36
N GLN A 254 -7.78 6.87 -1.32
CA GLN A 254 -8.52 7.54 -2.39
C GLN A 254 -9.44 6.62 -3.21
N GLY A 255 -9.14 5.32 -3.28
CA GLY A 255 -9.98 4.34 -3.99
C GLY A 255 -11.40 4.20 -3.45
N TYR A 256 -11.64 4.51 -2.16
CA TYR A 256 -12.98 4.49 -1.56
C TYR A 256 -13.85 5.67 -2.00
N PHE A 257 -13.25 6.72 -2.58
CA PHE A 257 -13.91 7.97 -2.94
C PHE A 257 -14.00 8.17 -4.46
N ILE A 258 -13.86 7.09 -5.22
CA ILE A 258 -14.07 7.07 -6.67
C ILE A 258 -15.45 6.48 -6.96
N ALA A 259 -16.35 7.28 -7.53
CA ALA A 259 -17.69 6.86 -7.91
C ALA A 259 -18.18 7.61 -9.17
N ASP A 260 -19.14 7.02 -9.88
CA ASP A 260 -19.73 7.60 -11.09
C ASP A 260 -20.88 8.57 -10.78
N SER A 261 -21.45 8.50 -9.57
CA SER A 261 -22.59 9.33 -9.14
C SER A 261 -22.61 9.56 -7.63
N GLU A 262 -23.36 10.58 -7.21
CA GLU A 262 -23.62 10.90 -5.80
C GLU A 262 -24.25 9.70 -5.05
N ASP A 263 -25.21 9.02 -5.68
CA ASP A 263 -25.88 7.85 -5.10
C ASP A 263 -24.91 6.69 -4.88
N GLU A 264 -24.00 6.45 -5.83
CA GLU A 264 -22.94 5.45 -5.66
C GLU A 264 -21.99 5.84 -4.52
N MET A 265 -21.59 7.11 -4.44
CA MET A 265 -20.72 7.58 -3.35
C MET A 265 -21.41 7.40 -1.99
N MET A 266 -22.70 7.75 -1.86
CA MET A 266 -23.48 7.52 -0.65
C MET A 266 -23.53 6.03 -0.26
N ASN A 267 -23.68 5.13 -1.23
CA ASN A 267 -23.65 3.69 -1.00
C ASN A 267 -22.26 3.22 -0.54
N ARG A 268 -21.18 3.71 -1.13
CA ARG A 268 -19.80 3.42 -0.67
C ARG A 268 -19.57 3.90 0.76
N ILE A 269 -20.02 5.11 1.11
CA ILE A 269 -19.92 5.60 2.48
C ILE A 269 -20.71 4.70 3.44
N ARG A 270 -21.92 4.29 3.05
CA ARG A 270 -22.82 3.47 3.88
C ARG A 270 -22.33 2.03 4.07
N TYR A 271 -21.82 1.40 3.01
CA TYR A 271 -21.56 -0.04 3.01
C TYR A 271 -20.07 -0.42 3.03
N GLU A 272 -19.17 0.54 2.79
CA GLU A 272 -17.71 0.30 2.82
C GLU A 272 -17.05 1.12 3.93
N ILE A 273 -17.20 2.45 3.92
CA ILE A 273 -16.47 3.33 4.86
C ILE A 273 -17.06 3.27 6.27
N PHE A 274 -18.38 3.34 6.42
CA PHE A 274 -19.04 3.31 7.73
C PHE A 274 -18.75 2.01 8.50
N PRO A 275 -18.91 0.81 7.92
CA PRO A 275 -18.57 -0.44 8.60
C PRO A 275 -17.08 -0.51 8.98
N LEU A 276 -16.19 -0.08 8.09
CA LEU A 276 -14.73 -0.08 8.32
C LEU A 276 -14.36 0.80 9.54
N ILE A 277 -14.87 2.02 9.61
CA ILE A 277 -14.62 2.92 10.75
C ILE A 277 -15.29 2.38 12.03
N LYS A 278 -16.48 1.79 11.92
CA LYS A 278 -17.17 1.17 13.06
C LYS A 278 -16.35 0.03 13.65
N GLU A 279 -15.75 -0.82 12.81
CA GLU A 279 -14.87 -1.91 13.23
C GLU A 279 -13.63 -1.38 13.96
N TYR A 280 -12.94 -0.37 13.40
CA TYR A 280 -11.79 0.25 14.07
C TYR A 280 -12.13 0.78 15.47
N LEU A 281 -13.28 1.43 15.62
CA LEU A 281 -13.74 1.94 16.91
C LEU A 281 -14.08 0.81 17.90
N GLN A 282 -14.64 -0.30 17.41
CA GLN A 282 -14.94 -1.50 18.22
C GLN A 282 -13.66 -2.19 18.72
N GLU A 283 -12.60 -2.19 17.92
CA GLU A 283 -11.25 -2.64 18.34
C GLU A 283 -10.55 -1.66 19.30
N GLY A 284 -11.20 -0.53 19.60
CA GLY A 284 -10.69 0.49 20.51
C GLY A 284 -9.64 1.41 19.88
N LEU A 285 -9.58 1.48 18.56
CA LEU A 285 -8.80 2.44 17.78
C LEU A 285 -9.63 3.69 17.51
N LEU A 286 -9.00 4.79 17.10
CA LEU A 286 -9.64 6.05 16.71
C LEU A 286 -10.58 6.63 17.80
N ARG A 287 -10.31 6.33 19.09
CA ARG A 287 -11.19 6.73 20.20
C ARG A 287 -11.42 8.24 20.25
N ASN A 288 -10.39 9.03 19.97
CA ASN A 288 -10.45 10.49 19.96
C ASN A 288 -11.26 11.04 18.78
N ALA A 289 -11.45 10.25 17.72
CA ALA A 289 -12.16 10.63 16.50
C ALA A 289 -13.64 10.21 16.51
N LYS A 290 -14.11 9.50 17.55
CA LYS A 290 -15.42 8.84 17.58
C LYS A 290 -16.58 9.80 17.34
N GLU A 291 -16.56 10.97 18.00
CA GLU A 291 -17.62 11.97 17.86
C GLU A 291 -17.63 12.62 16.46
N GLU A 292 -16.45 12.93 15.93
CA GLU A 292 -16.32 13.52 14.60
C GLU A 292 -16.75 12.58 13.48
N PHE A 293 -16.39 11.30 13.56
CA PHE A 293 -16.90 10.30 12.63
C PHE A 293 -18.41 10.13 12.77
N ASN A 294 -18.95 10.10 13.98
CA ASN A 294 -20.40 10.00 14.17
C ASN A 294 -21.13 11.20 13.54
N ASN A 295 -20.60 12.41 13.73
CA ASN A 295 -21.15 13.62 13.14
C ASN A 295 -21.10 13.58 11.60
N TYR A 296 -19.97 13.14 11.03
CA TYR A 296 -19.83 12.95 9.58
C TYR A 296 -20.90 11.98 9.04
N PHE A 297 -21.01 10.77 9.60
CA PHE A 297 -21.96 9.76 9.11
C PHE A 297 -23.42 10.13 9.37
N SER A 298 -23.73 10.75 10.51
CA SER A 298 -25.10 11.22 10.81
C SER A 298 -25.53 12.28 9.81
N THR A 299 -24.64 13.19 9.44
CA THR A 299 -24.92 14.24 8.45
C THR A 299 -24.98 13.68 7.02
N ARG A 300 -24.05 12.80 6.67
CA ARG A 300 -23.83 12.37 5.29
C ARG A 300 -24.75 11.24 4.84
N ILE A 301 -25.07 10.30 5.74
CA ILE A 301 -25.85 9.10 5.42
C ILE A 301 -26.98 8.82 6.42
N ASN A 302 -27.23 9.71 7.38
CA ASN A 302 -28.26 9.57 8.42
C ASN A 302 -28.13 8.25 9.22
N LEU A 303 -26.89 7.87 9.55
CA LEU A 303 -26.58 6.74 10.42
C LEU A 303 -25.72 7.18 11.61
N SER A 304 -25.99 6.62 12.79
CA SER A 304 -25.16 6.81 13.97
C SER A 304 -24.19 5.65 14.18
N LEU A 305 -22.98 5.96 14.64
CA LEU A 305 -22.01 4.97 15.10
C LEU A 305 -22.31 4.44 16.51
N PHE A 306 -23.27 5.05 17.22
CA PHE A 306 -23.64 4.69 18.59
C PHE A 306 -24.81 3.70 18.67
N GLU A 307 -25.41 3.36 17.54
CA GLU A 307 -26.46 2.34 17.40
C GLU A 307 -25.90 0.93 17.13
#